data_AF-A0A659USM1-F1
#
_entry.id   AF-A0A659USM1-F1
#
_cell.length_a   1.000
_cell.length_b   1.000
_cell.length_c   1.000
_cell.angle_alpha   90.00
_cell.angle_beta   90.00
_cell.angle_gamma   90.00
#
_symmetry.space_group_name_H-M   'P 1'
#
loop_
_entity.id
_entity.type
_entity.pdbx_description
1 polymer ?
#
loop_
_entity_poly.entity_id
_entity_poly.type
_entity_poly.pdbx_seq_one_letter_code
_entity_poly.pdbx_strand_id
1 'polypeptide(L)'
;EDDPIPPVAKALAEQAWVLCFDEFSVTDIADAMILSRLFSALFAGGVVLVATSNVAPEDLYRDGLNRQLFLPFIAILKRHAEVLSLDSDKDYRLEKLSRTPVYVMPADAAADEALDEAWQAMTHGAPTAETSLTLKGRMAAMPAASGDAARFSFSDLCEKPLGARDYLAIASRFSTVFIDHV
;
A
#
# COMPACT_ATOMS: atom_id res chain seq x y z
N GLU A 1 29.72 16.27 16.57
CA GLU A 1 28.63 15.31 16.30
C GLU A 1 28.97 14.60 15.00
N ASP A 2 29.12 13.28 15.04
CA ASP A 2 29.47 12.49 13.86
C ASP A 2 28.22 12.15 13.05
N ASP A 3 28.34 12.28 11.73
CA ASP A 3 27.31 11.95 10.75
C ASP A 3 26.87 10.48 10.90
N PRO A 4 25.59 10.18 11.21
CA PRO A 4 25.14 8.82 11.44
C PRO A 4 24.95 8.02 10.13
N ILE A 5 24.94 8.67 8.97
CA ILE A 5 24.60 8.00 7.70
C ILE A 5 25.66 6.99 7.26
N PRO A 6 26.97 7.30 7.22
CA PRO A 6 27.98 6.33 6.77
C PRO A 6 28.05 5.07 7.63
N PRO A 7 28.00 5.14 8.99
CA PRO A 7 27.93 3.94 9.82
C PRO A 7 26.69 3.08 9.52
N VAL A 8 25.51 3.69 9.35
CA VAL A 8 24.27 2.97 9.04
C VAL A 8 24.33 2.33 7.65
N ALA A 9 24.78 3.06 6.64
CA ALA A 9 24.92 2.54 5.27
C ALA A 9 25.89 1.35 5.23
N LYS A 10 27.01 1.43 5.96
CA LYS A 10 27.97 0.33 6.09
C LYS A 10 27.33 -0.89 6.75
N ALA A 11 26.62 -0.70 7.87
CA ALA A 11 25.95 -1.79 8.56
C ALA A 11 24.88 -2.47 7.68
N LEU A 12 24.12 -1.68 6.90
CA LEU A 12 23.15 -2.22 5.94
C LEU A 12 23.84 -3.00 4.80
N ALA A 13 24.93 -2.46 4.24
CA ALA A 13 25.68 -3.13 3.18
C ALA A 13 26.35 -4.44 3.66
N GLU A 14 26.75 -4.52 4.93
CA GLU A 14 27.26 -5.75 5.54
C GLU A 14 26.17 -6.81 5.74
N GLN A 15 24.92 -6.40 5.92
CA GLN A 15 23.77 -7.31 6.11
C GLN A 15 23.12 -7.74 4.79
N ALA A 16 23.06 -6.85 3.80
CA ALA A 16 22.36 -7.07 2.56
C ALA A 16 23.08 -6.41 1.37
N TRP A 17 23.38 -7.24 0.36
CA TRP A 17 23.90 -6.77 -0.92
C TRP A 17 22.79 -6.30 -1.88
N VAL A 18 21.56 -6.81 -1.71
CA VAL A 18 20.38 -6.42 -2.48
C VAL A 18 19.32 -5.89 -1.53
N LEU A 19 18.85 -4.67 -1.79
CA LEU A 19 17.73 -4.05 -1.09
C LEU A 19 16.51 -4.00 -2.01
N CYS A 20 15.43 -4.62 -1.58
CA CYS A 20 14.15 -4.62 -2.29
C CYS A 20 13.17 -3.69 -1.58
N PHE A 21 12.69 -2.67 -2.29
CA PHE A 21 11.61 -1.80 -1.82
C PHE A 21 10.35 -2.06 -2.63
N ASP A 22 9.28 -2.45 -1.95
CA ASP A 22 7.96 -2.50 -2.57
C ASP A 22 7.28 -1.12 -2.39
N GLU A 23 6.53 -0.69 -3.41
CA GLU A 23 5.78 0.56 -3.44
C GLU A 23 6.60 1.81 -3.03
N PHE A 24 7.81 1.92 -3.60
CA PHE A 24 8.71 3.03 -3.34
C PHE A 24 8.07 4.37 -3.72
N SER A 25 7.70 5.13 -2.69
CA SER A 25 7.08 6.44 -2.78
C SER A 25 7.63 7.34 -1.67
N VAL A 26 7.71 8.64 -1.93
CA VAL A 26 8.26 9.63 -0.99
C VAL A 26 7.22 10.71 -0.78
N THR A 27 6.82 10.94 0.47
CA THR A 27 5.78 11.90 0.85
C THR A 27 6.28 13.03 1.77
N ASP A 28 7.45 12.90 2.39
CA ASP A 28 8.03 13.91 3.29
C ASP A 28 9.39 14.42 2.78
N ILE A 29 9.65 15.71 2.98
CA ILE A 29 10.89 16.38 2.63
C ILE A 29 12.06 16.03 3.56
N ALA A 30 11.81 15.75 4.84
CA ALA A 30 12.88 15.39 5.78
C ALA A 30 13.61 14.12 5.30
N ASP A 31 12.87 13.23 4.66
CA ASP A 31 13.39 12.01 4.04
C ASP A 31 14.29 12.32 2.85
N ALA A 32 14.04 13.38 2.08
CA ALA A 32 14.78 13.69 0.85
C ALA A 32 16.30 13.78 1.05
N MET A 33 16.73 14.56 2.06
CA MET A 33 18.14 14.80 2.33
C MET A 33 18.82 13.56 2.93
N ILE A 34 18.10 12.80 3.76
CA ILE A 34 18.59 11.57 4.37
C ILE A 34 18.71 10.47 3.31
N LEU A 35 17.66 10.26 2.52
CA LEU A 35 17.60 9.28 1.43
C LEU A 35 18.70 9.53 0.42
N SER A 36 18.90 10.78 -0.02
CA SER A 36 19.97 11.13 -0.97
C SER A 36 21.34 10.66 -0.48
N ARG A 37 21.64 10.93 0.80
CA ARG A 37 22.95 10.62 1.39
C ARG A 37 23.09 9.13 1.68
N LEU A 38 22.04 8.49 2.19
CA LEU A 38 21.99 7.06 2.48
C LEU A 38 22.20 6.25 1.20
N PHE A 39 21.40 6.50 0.16
CA PHE A 39 21.52 5.77 -1.10
C PHE A 39 22.84 6.06 -1.82
N SER A 40 23.38 7.27 -1.74
CA SER A 40 24.73 7.55 -2.23
C SER A 40 25.77 6.65 -1.58
N ALA A 41 25.71 6.49 -0.25
CA ALA A 41 26.63 5.64 0.49
C ALA A 41 26.40 4.15 0.21
N LEU A 42 25.14 3.70 0.09
CA LEU A 42 24.80 2.33 -0.26
C LEU A 42 25.29 1.96 -1.67
N PHE A 43 25.05 2.81 -2.68
CA PHE A 43 25.54 2.58 -4.03
C PHE A 43 27.08 2.61 -4.10
N ALA A 44 27.73 3.50 -3.35
CA ALA A 44 29.19 3.51 -3.23
C ALA A 44 29.73 2.23 -2.56
N GLY A 45 28.94 1.64 -1.64
CA GLY A 45 29.20 0.33 -1.02
C GLY A 45 28.87 -0.88 -1.90
N GLY A 46 28.42 -0.66 -3.14
CA GLY A 46 28.08 -1.73 -4.08
C GLY A 46 26.72 -2.39 -3.86
N VAL A 47 25.86 -1.82 -3.02
CA VAL A 47 24.50 -2.33 -2.78
C VAL A 47 23.64 -2.13 -4.03
N VAL A 48 22.89 -3.16 -4.39
CA VAL A 48 21.94 -3.15 -5.51
C VAL A 48 20.54 -2.82 -4.99
N LEU A 49 19.87 -1.85 -5.63
CA LEU A 49 18.49 -1.50 -5.34
C LEU A 49 17.56 -2.16 -6.37
N VAL A 50 16.54 -2.85 -5.88
CA VAL A 50 15.36 -3.27 -6.66
C VAL A 50 14.16 -2.57 -6.04
N ALA A 51 13.39 -1.83 -6.85
CA ALA A 51 12.22 -1.13 -6.36
C ALA A 51 11.03 -1.24 -7.31
N THR A 52 9.83 -1.37 -6.77
CA THR A 52 8.57 -1.17 -7.49
C THR A 52 8.03 0.23 -7.15
N SER A 53 7.39 0.90 -8.11
CA SER A 53 6.75 2.20 -7.86
C SER A 53 5.62 2.42 -8.86
N ASN A 54 4.58 3.12 -8.43
CA ASN A 54 3.48 3.56 -9.28
C ASN A 54 3.77 4.86 -10.04
N VAL A 55 4.92 5.49 -9.77
CA VAL A 55 5.35 6.72 -10.42
C VAL A 55 6.78 6.59 -10.96
N ALA A 56 7.07 7.28 -12.05
CA ALA A 56 8.43 7.36 -12.57
C ALA A 56 9.36 8.11 -11.58
N PRO A 57 10.67 7.87 -11.58
CA PRO A 57 11.60 8.55 -10.67
C PRO A 57 11.55 10.08 -10.73
N GLU A 58 11.28 10.68 -11.89
CA GLU A 58 11.06 12.13 -12.04
C GLU A 58 9.82 12.67 -11.31
N ASP A 59 8.80 11.84 -11.18
CA ASP A 59 7.51 12.19 -10.56
C ASP A 59 7.49 11.87 -9.06
N LEU A 60 8.54 11.23 -8.54
CA LEU A 60 8.74 11.12 -7.10
C LEU A 60 8.77 12.53 -6.49
N TYR A 61 7.89 12.74 -5.50
CA TYR A 61 7.77 13.99 -4.77
C TYR A 61 7.50 15.23 -5.65
N ARG A 62 6.77 15.07 -6.78
CA ARG A 62 6.51 16.11 -7.79
C ARG A 62 5.97 17.44 -7.25
N ASP A 63 5.04 17.39 -6.30
CA ASP A 63 4.39 18.57 -5.71
C ASP A 63 4.81 18.79 -4.24
N GLY A 64 5.91 18.18 -3.84
CA GLY A 64 6.45 18.28 -2.50
C GLY A 64 7.03 19.65 -2.16
N LEU A 65 6.93 20.05 -0.89
CA LEU A 65 7.58 21.26 -0.37
C LEU A 65 9.09 21.19 -0.61
N ASN A 66 9.72 22.31 -0.97
CA ASN A 66 11.13 22.43 -1.39
C ASN A 66 11.69 21.26 -2.22
N ARG A 67 10.94 20.77 -3.20
CA ARG A 67 11.34 19.68 -4.12
C ARG A 67 12.75 19.82 -4.71
N GLN A 68 13.27 21.04 -4.86
CA GLN A 68 14.66 21.26 -5.29
C GLN A 68 15.70 20.50 -4.44
N LEU A 69 15.43 20.25 -3.16
CA LEU A 69 16.30 19.48 -2.27
C LEU A 69 16.26 17.97 -2.55
N PHE A 70 15.22 17.50 -3.24
CA PHE A 70 15.02 16.10 -3.62
C PHE A 70 15.56 15.77 -5.02
N LEU A 71 15.71 16.78 -5.89
CA LEU A 71 16.31 16.63 -7.23
C LEU A 71 17.67 15.87 -7.23
N PRO A 72 18.60 16.09 -6.28
CA PRO A 72 19.83 15.32 -6.21
C PRO A 72 19.60 13.81 -6.03
N PHE A 73 18.60 13.41 -5.24
CA PHE A 73 18.26 12.01 -5.06
C PHE A 73 17.68 11.39 -6.32
N ILE A 74 16.81 12.11 -7.03
CA ILE A 74 16.30 11.69 -8.35
C ILE A 74 17.48 11.46 -9.31
N ALA A 75 18.47 12.35 -9.32
CA ALA A 75 19.65 12.20 -10.17
C ALA A 75 20.49 10.96 -9.81
N ILE A 76 20.62 10.66 -8.51
CA ILE A 76 21.30 9.43 -8.03
C ILE A 76 20.53 8.19 -8.48
N LEU A 77 19.20 8.15 -8.32
CA LEU A 77 18.37 7.05 -8.78
C LEU A 77 18.53 6.84 -10.29
N LYS A 78 18.40 7.89 -11.10
CA LYS A 78 18.56 7.80 -12.57
C LYS A 78 19.95 7.37 -13.02
N ARG A 79 20.98 7.62 -12.19
CA ARG A 79 22.35 7.22 -12.49
C ARG A 79 22.61 5.75 -12.17
N HIS A 80 22.00 5.23 -11.10
CA HIS A 80 22.32 3.92 -10.54
C HIS A 80 21.24 2.85 -10.78
N ALA A 81 20.02 3.24 -11.09
CA ALA A 81 18.91 2.34 -11.35
C ALA A 81 18.50 2.38 -12.83
N GLU A 82 18.22 1.21 -13.39
CA GLU A 82 17.57 1.05 -14.67
C GLU A 82 16.04 1.07 -14.46
N VAL A 83 15.35 1.96 -15.16
CA VAL A 83 13.90 2.12 -15.01
C VAL A 83 13.20 1.24 -16.03
N LEU A 84 12.48 0.22 -15.55
CA LEU A 84 11.63 -0.64 -16.36
C LEU A 84 10.17 -0.26 -16.14
N SER A 85 9.52 0.25 -17.18
CA SER A 85 8.09 0.53 -17.15
C SER A 85 7.30 -0.76 -17.41
N LEU A 86 6.44 -1.14 -16.47
CA LEU A 86 5.50 -2.24 -16.63
C LEU A 86 4.19 -1.69 -17.19
N ASP A 87 4.20 -1.38 -18.49
CA ASP A 87 2.99 -1.01 -19.21
C ASP A 87 2.29 -2.30 -19.66
N SER A 88 1.32 -2.76 -18.87
CA SER A 88 0.53 -3.94 -19.24
C SER A 88 -0.95 -3.61 -19.16
N ASP A 89 -1.65 -3.78 -20.29
CA ASP A 89 -3.12 -3.72 -20.36
C ASP A 89 -3.81 -4.77 -19.48
N LYS A 90 -3.04 -5.75 -18.99
CA LYS A 90 -3.52 -6.91 -18.29
C LYS A 90 -3.31 -6.77 -16.79
N ASP A 91 -4.38 -6.48 -16.05
CA ASP A 91 -4.34 -6.60 -14.61
C ASP A 91 -4.36 -8.08 -14.19
N TYR A 92 -3.18 -8.62 -13.88
CA TYR A 92 -3.02 -9.99 -13.41
C TYR A 92 -3.73 -10.27 -12.07
N ARG A 93 -4.16 -9.23 -11.33
CA ARG A 93 -5.00 -9.40 -10.13
C ARG A 93 -6.37 -9.97 -10.53
N LEU A 94 -6.94 -9.51 -11.64
CA LEU A 94 -8.25 -9.92 -12.13
C LEU A 94 -8.29 -11.38 -12.63
N GLU A 95 -7.15 -11.96 -13.02
CA GLU A 95 -7.11 -13.38 -13.45
C GLU A 95 -7.29 -14.36 -12.28
N LYS A 96 -6.95 -13.96 -11.05
CA LYS A 96 -7.08 -14.80 -9.86
C LYS A 96 -8.44 -14.69 -9.19
N LEU A 97 -9.12 -13.56 -9.40
CA LEU A 97 -10.48 -13.36 -8.90
C LEU A 97 -11.45 -14.09 -9.83
N SER A 98 -12.31 -14.93 -9.26
CA SER A 98 -13.48 -15.47 -9.94
C SER A 98 -14.24 -14.35 -10.67
N ARG A 99 -14.94 -14.65 -11.77
CA ARG A 99 -15.58 -13.72 -12.73
C ARG A 99 -16.55 -12.65 -12.17
N THR A 100 -16.67 -12.52 -10.86
CA THR A 100 -17.43 -11.49 -10.18
C THR A 100 -16.76 -10.12 -10.41
N PRO A 101 -17.49 -9.10 -10.87
CA PRO A 101 -16.95 -7.75 -11.00
C PRO A 101 -16.46 -7.25 -9.64
N VAL A 102 -15.20 -6.78 -9.60
CA VAL A 102 -14.55 -6.29 -8.37
C VAL A 102 -14.92 -4.86 -7.99
N TYR A 103 -15.53 -4.13 -8.93
CA TYR A 103 -15.97 -2.76 -8.76
C TYR A 103 -17.23 -2.54 -9.59
N VAL A 104 -18.29 -2.05 -8.96
CA VAL A 104 -19.59 -1.83 -9.61
C VAL A 104 -19.92 -0.35 -9.55
N MET A 105 -20.28 0.23 -10.70
CA MET A 105 -20.64 1.63 -10.80
C MET A 105 -21.81 1.81 -11.78
N PRO A 106 -22.66 2.83 -11.58
CA PRO A 106 -22.67 3.79 -10.47
C PRO A 106 -23.10 3.15 -9.13
N ALA A 107 -22.83 3.81 -8.00
CA ALA A 107 -23.23 3.37 -6.65
C ALA A 107 -24.73 3.62 -6.42
N ASP A 108 -25.57 2.91 -7.17
CA ASP A 108 -27.02 2.96 -7.09
C ASP A 108 -27.60 1.63 -6.59
N ALA A 109 -28.94 1.51 -6.60
CA ALA A 109 -29.62 0.30 -6.16
C ALA A 109 -29.22 -0.96 -6.94
N ALA A 110 -28.79 -0.84 -8.19
CA ALA A 110 -28.31 -1.99 -8.96
C ALA A 110 -26.92 -2.44 -8.48
N ALA A 111 -26.07 -1.52 -8.03
CA ALA A 111 -24.82 -1.87 -7.36
C ALA A 111 -25.07 -2.54 -6.01
N ASP A 112 -26.05 -2.07 -5.24
CA ASP A 112 -26.44 -2.69 -3.97
C ASP A 112 -26.88 -4.15 -4.18
N GLU A 113 -27.76 -4.38 -5.16
CA GLU A 113 -28.21 -5.74 -5.55
C GLU A 113 -27.03 -6.62 -6.00
N ALA A 114 -26.13 -6.08 -6.82
CA ALA A 114 -24.96 -6.83 -7.30
C ALA A 114 -23.99 -7.20 -6.16
N LEU A 115 -23.77 -6.30 -5.19
CA LEU A 115 -22.97 -6.59 -4.00
C LEU A 115 -23.66 -7.59 -3.08
N ASP A 116 -24.98 -7.52 -2.93
CA ASP A 116 -25.78 -8.49 -2.18
C ASP A 116 -25.65 -9.89 -2.79
N GLU A 117 -25.80 -10.03 -4.11
CA GLU A 117 -25.63 -11.29 -4.82
C GLU A 117 -24.21 -11.85 -4.65
N ALA A 118 -23.20 -11.01 -4.81
CA ALA A 118 -21.79 -11.38 -4.62
C ALA A 118 -21.51 -11.79 -3.16
N TRP A 119 -22.10 -11.11 -2.18
CA TRP A 119 -21.99 -11.46 -0.76
C TRP A 119 -22.62 -12.81 -0.47
N GLN A 120 -23.82 -13.08 -0.99
CA GLN A 120 -24.48 -14.38 -0.84
C GLN A 120 -23.68 -15.51 -1.48
N ALA A 121 -23.12 -15.28 -2.68
CA ALA A 121 -22.27 -16.24 -3.35
C ALA A 121 -20.98 -16.54 -2.56
N MET A 122 -20.32 -15.51 -2.02
CA MET A 122 -19.10 -15.67 -1.23
C MET A 122 -19.35 -16.40 0.09
N THR A 123 -20.41 -16.03 0.80
CA THR A 123 -20.74 -16.60 2.11
C THR A 123 -21.46 -17.94 2.02
N HIS A 124 -21.87 -18.37 0.82
CA HIS A 124 -22.70 -19.55 0.58
C HIS A 124 -23.99 -19.53 1.44
N GLY A 125 -24.54 -18.34 1.70
CA GLY A 125 -25.71 -18.13 2.56
C GLY A 125 -25.46 -18.39 4.05
N ALA A 126 -24.20 -18.44 4.49
CA ALA A 126 -23.86 -18.55 5.91
C ALA A 126 -24.38 -17.33 6.69
N PRO A 127 -24.74 -17.50 7.98
CA PRO A 127 -25.24 -16.40 8.79
C PRO A 127 -24.20 -15.27 8.84
N THR A 128 -24.70 -14.05 8.66
CA THR A 128 -23.93 -12.82 8.83
C THR A 128 -24.13 -12.32 10.25
N ALA A 129 -23.04 -11.92 10.91
CA ALA A 129 -23.08 -11.37 12.25
C ALA A 129 -22.24 -10.11 12.34
N GLU A 130 -22.67 -9.19 13.20
CA GLU A 130 -21.80 -8.13 13.67
C GLU A 130 -20.65 -8.75 14.46
N THR A 131 -19.44 -8.28 14.20
CA THR A 131 -18.26 -8.69 14.97
C THR A 131 -17.41 -7.48 15.29
N SER A 132 -16.44 -7.64 16.19
CA SER A 132 -15.52 -6.57 16.51
C SER A 132 -14.10 -7.09 16.69
N LEU A 133 -13.14 -6.27 16.24
CA LEU A 133 -11.73 -6.54 16.44
C LEU A 133 -11.21 -5.64 17.54
N THR A 134 -10.61 -6.24 18.57
CA THR A 134 -10.00 -5.50 19.67
C THR A 134 -8.49 -5.40 19.47
N LEU A 135 -8.00 -4.18 19.27
CA LEU A 135 -6.58 -3.87 19.05
C LEU A 135 -6.11 -2.90 20.12
N LYS A 136 -5.27 -3.41 21.04
CA LYS A 136 -4.66 -2.61 22.12
C LYS A 136 -5.66 -1.69 22.86
N GLY A 137 -6.87 -2.20 23.14
CA GLY A 137 -7.92 -1.48 23.86
C GLY A 137 -8.87 -0.65 23.00
N ARG A 138 -8.69 -0.58 21.68
CA ARG A 138 -9.65 -0.02 20.73
C ARG A 138 -10.46 -1.12 20.09
N MET A 139 -11.76 -0.89 19.91
CA MET A 139 -12.68 -1.84 19.28
C MET A 139 -13.10 -1.28 17.92
N ALA A 140 -12.77 -1.98 16.85
CA ALA A 140 -13.26 -1.68 15.51
C ALA A 140 -14.49 -2.57 15.25
N ALA A 141 -15.64 -1.94 15.01
CA ALA A 141 -16.89 -2.65 14.72
C ALA A 141 -16.96 -3.05 13.25
N MET A 142 -17.36 -4.29 12.99
CA MET A 142 -17.57 -4.86 11.67
C MET A 142 -19.08 -5.08 11.52
N PRO A 143 -19.78 -4.27 10.71
CA PRO A 143 -21.25 -4.33 10.61
C PRO A 143 -21.76 -5.69 10.11
N ALA A 144 -21.03 -6.30 9.18
CA ALA A 144 -21.37 -7.59 8.63
C ALA A 144 -20.11 -8.44 8.43
N ALA A 145 -20.07 -9.61 9.04
CA ALA A 145 -19.02 -10.59 8.82
C ALA A 145 -19.60 -12.00 8.71
N SER A 146 -19.00 -12.82 7.85
CA SER A 146 -19.29 -14.24 7.75
C SER A 146 -18.03 -14.99 7.33
N GLY A 147 -17.59 -15.96 8.16
CA GLY A 147 -16.35 -16.69 7.94
C GLY A 147 -15.10 -15.78 7.87
N ASP A 148 -14.49 -15.72 6.70
CA ASP A 148 -13.33 -14.90 6.33
C ASP A 148 -13.69 -13.70 5.44
N ALA A 149 -14.98 -13.42 5.25
CA ALA A 149 -15.48 -12.22 4.57
C ALA A 149 -16.03 -11.18 5.57
N ALA A 150 -15.81 -9.90 5.26
CA ALA A 150 -16.44 -8.78 5.95
C ALA A 150 -16.99 -7.76 4.96
N ARG A 151 -18.09 -7.10 5.33
CA ARG A 151 -18.75 -6.06 4.53
C ARG A 151 -18.94 -4.80 5.36
N PHE A 152 -18.61 -3.67 4.76
CA PHE A 152 -18.62 -2.34 5.36
C PHE A 152 -19.25 -1.35 4.38
N SER A 153 -19.81 -0.26 4.86
CA SER A 153 -19.93 0.94 4.02
C SER A 153 -18.62 1.71 3.97
N PHE A 154 -18.45 2.59 2.98
CA PHE A 154 -17.32 3.51 2.92
C PHE A 154 -17.20 4.35 4.20
N SER A 155 -18.33 4.81 4.75
CA SER A 155 -18.35 5.59 5.99
C SER A 155 -17.86 4.82 7.22
N ASP A 156 -18.07 3.49 7.26
CA ASP A 156 -17.57 2.65 8.35
C ASP A 156 -16.04 2.60 8.40
N LEU A 157 -15.39 2.73 7.25
CA LEU A 157 -13.94 2.68 7.14
C LEU A 157 -13.34 4.09 7.20
N CYS A 158 -13.83 4.99 6.37
CA CYS A 158 -13.15 6.26 6.06
C CYS A 158 -13.68 7.47 6.86
N GLU A 159 -14.90 7.41 7.41
CA GLU A 159 -15.45 8.51 8.23
C GLU A 159 -15.33 8.27 9.74
N LYS A 160 -14.86 7.09 10.14
CA LYS A 160 -14.57 6.74 11.53
C LYS A 160 -13.09 6.93 11.84
N PRO A 161 -12.71 7.15 13.11
CA PRO A 161 -11.31 7.40 13.50
C PRO A 161 -10.46 6.11 13.51
N LEU A 162 -10.45 5.36 12.41
CA LEU A 162 -9.61 4.18 12.21
C LEU A 162 -8.19 4.60 11.82
N GLY A 163 -7.18 3.92 12.39
CA GLY A 163 -5.79 4.10 12.02
C GLY A 163 -5.24 2.92 11.21
N ALA A 164 -4.02 3.06 10.67
CA ALA A 164 -3.37 2.04 9.85
C ALA A 164 -3.39 0.63 10.47
N ARG A 165 -3.26 0.52 11.79
CA ARG A 165 -3.31 -0.77 12.50
C ARG A 165 -4.68 -1.45 12.46
N ASP A 166 -5.76 -0.68 12.42
CA ASP A 166 -7.12 -1.21 12.33
C ASP A 166 -7.32 -1.85 10.95
N TYR A 167 -6.91 -1.16 9.88
CA TYR A 167 -6.92 -1.69 8.52
C TYR A 167 -6.07 -2.95 8.37
N LEU A 168 -4.85 -2.96 8.93
CA LEU A 168 -3.99 -4.15 8.89
C LEU A 168 -4.62 -5.34 9.63
N ALA A 169 -5.32 -5.09 10.72
CA ALA A 169 -6.02 -6.14 11.46
C ALA A 169 -7.24 -6.68 10.69
N ILE A 170 -8.01 -5.81 10.03
CA ILE A 170 -9.10 -6.20 9.14
C ILE A 170 -8.54 -7.09 8.01
N ALA A 171 -7.50 -6.63 7.32
CA ALA A 171 -6.86 -7.37 6.22
C ALA A 171 -6.20 -8.69 6.67
N SER A 172 -5.75 -8.76 7.93
CA SER A 172 -5.21 -10.01 8.50
C SER A 172 -6.31 -11.00 8.91
N ARG A 173 -7.51 -10.51 9.25
CA ARG A 173 -8.64 -11.33 9.71
C ARG A 173 -9.51 -11.82 8.56
N PHE A 174 -9.71 -11.00 7.54
CA PHE A 174 -10.63 -11.25 6.45
C PHE A 174 -9.86 -11.35 5.12
N SER A 175 -10.08 -12.44 4.40
CA SER A 175 -9.50 -12.67 3.07
C SER A 175 -10.22 -11.84 2.00
N THR A 176 -11.50 -11.54 2.22
CA THR A 176 -12.37 -10.79 1.31
C THR A 176 -13.06 -9.66 2.05
N VAL A 177 -13.01 -8.45 1.50
CA VAL A 177 -13.66 -7.27 2.06
C VAL A 177 -14.56 -6.66 1.00
N PHE A 178 -15.83 -6.46 1.35
CA PHE A 178 -16.82 -5.75 0.56
C PHE A 178 -16.97 -4.33 1.10
N ILE A 179 -17.07 -3.35 0.19
CA ILE A 179 -17.23 -1.94 0.55
C ILE A 179 -18.41 -1.37 -0.25
N ASP A 180 -19.48 -1.04 0.46
CA ASP A 180 -20.67 -0.39 -0.09
C ASP A 180 -20.46 1.13 -0.19
N HIS A 181 -21.06 1.74 -1.21
CA HIS A 181 -21.17 3.20 -1.36
C HIS A 181 -19.82 3.97 -1.30
N VAL A 182 -18.83 3.50 -2.08
CA VAL A 182 -17.52 4.18 -2.30
C VAL A 182 -17.68 5.46 -3.11
#